data_AF-A0A1B6VYE2-F1
#
_entry.id   AF-A0A1B6VYE2-F1
#
_cell.length_a   1.000
_cell.length_b   1.000
_cell.length_c   1.000
_cell.angle_alpha   90.00
_cell.angle_beta   90.00
_cell.angle_gamma   90.00
#
_symmetry.space_group_name_H-M   'P 1'
#
loop_
_entity.id
_entity.type
_entity.pdbx_description
1 polymer ?
#
loop_
_entity_poly.entity_id
_entity_poly.type
_entity_poly.pdbx_seq_one_letter_code
_entity_poly.pdbx_strand_id
1 'polypeptide(L)'
;MKLDIQYLSEEFKKTICINNWLTNIGNDHDLDDRIFLPFNIQHVKRKEQAYKLMRSDEWTNIDIEVFNNMLAFLDFYSKNKNIINELAVEGKRIFDEYRNSLNSVLLRYKLKESVVDYILMPTLIRAFQEFYLSKVYKEMLIDFNRNLLKILNAGYLPCGWKYSFAQEDQSYNPLTYIEESLEENLNGFEKSFNYSAGSLYLF
;
A
#
# COMPACT_ATOMS: atom_id res chain seq x y z
N MET A 1 -11.82 10.57 19.87
CA MET A 1 -11.03 11.82 19.86
C MET A 1 -10.44 11.95 18.46
N LYS A 2 -10.87 12.93 17.65
CA LYS A 2 -10.32 13.11 16.29
C LYS A 2 -9.00 13.89 16.40
N LEU A 3 -7.89 13.27 16.00
CA LEU A 3 -6.58 13.92 15.96
C LEU A 3 -6.47 14.82 14.73
N ASP A 4 -5.71 15.90 14.84
CA ASP A 4 -5.46 16.83 13.75
C ASP A 4 -4.65 16.16 12.63
N ILE A 5 -5.11 16.33 11.39
CA ILE A 5 -4.43 15.84 10.19
C ILE A 5 -3.01 16.43 10.13
N GLN A 6 -2.82 17.71 10.44
CA GLN A 6 -1.50 18.34 10.36
C GLN A 6 -0.51 17.72 11.33
N TYR A 7 -0.94 17.48 12.57
CA TYR A 7 -0.12 16.81 13.57
C TYR A 7 0.29 15.40 13.11
N LEU A 8 -0.67 14.62 12.60
CA LEU A 8 -0.40 13.27 12.12
C LEU A 8 0.41 13.24 10.82
N SER A 9 0.33 14.25 9.95
CA SER A 9 1.22 14.41 8.81
C SER A 9 2.68 14.50 9.26
N GLU A 10 2.96 15.35 10.25
CA GLU A 10 4.32 15.53 10.77
C GLU A 10 4.83 14.29 11.51
N GLU A 11 3.96 13.54 12.20
CA GLU A 11 4.33 12.23 12.73
C GLU A 11 4.62 11.21 11.63
N PHE A 12 3.77 11.15 10.59
CA PHE A 12 3.93 10.21 9.50
C PHE A 12 5.20 10.48 8.69
N LYS A 13 5.54 11.75 8.42
CA LYS A 13 6.78 12.14 7.74
C LYS A 13 8.03 11.58 8.40
N LYS A 14 8.04 11.45 9.73
CA LYS A 14 9.17 10.84 10.48
C LYS A 14 9.35 9.35 10.18
N THR A 15 8.33 8.69 9.65
CA THR A 15 8.40 7.28 9.24
C THR A 15 8.94 7.11 7.82
N ILE A 16 9.08 8.18 7.04
CA ILE A 16 9.49 8.12 5.64
C ILE A 16 11.02 8.26 5.53
N CYS A 17 11.66 7.25 4.94
CA CYS A 17 13.09 7.25 4.66
C CYS A 17 13.34 7.50 3.17
N ILE A 18 12.91 8.67 2.67
CA ILE A 18 12.87 8.96 1.22
C ILE A 18 14.21 8.76 0.51
N ASN A 19 15.32 9.09 1.17
CA ASN A 19 16.66 8.96 0.61
C ASN A 19 17.08 7.50 0.38
N ASN A 20 16.41 6.54 1.03
CA ASN A 20 16.64 5.12 0.84
C ASN A 20 15.82 4.55 -0.31
N TRP A 21 14.73 5.20 -0.72
CA TRP A 21 13.80 4.62 -1.69
C TRP A 21 14.52 4.25 -2.98
N LEU A 22 14.27 3.02 -3.43
CA LEU A 22 14.81 2.44 -4.67
C LEU A 22 16.34 2.30 -4.70
N THR A 23 17.03 2.48 -3.57
CA THR A 23 18.50 2.35 -3.52
C THR A 23 18.99 0.91 -3.57
N ASN A 24 18.11 -0.08 -3.32
CA ASN A 24 18.41 -1.51 -3.27
C ASN A 24 17.72 -2.33 -4.38
N ILE A 25 17.17 -1.68 -5.41
CA ILE A 25 16.56 -2.42 -6.53
C ILE A 25 17.59 -3.30 -7.24
N GLY A 26 17.21 -4.53 -7.58
CA GLY A 26 18.07 -5.54 -8.19
C GLY A 26 19.17 -6.11 -7.29
N ASN A 27 19.17 -5.81 -5.99
CA ASN A 27 20.07 -6.44 -5.02
C ASN A 27 19.37 -7.62 -4.32
N ASP A 28 19.81 -8.84 -4.64
CA ASP A 28 19.20 -10.09 -4.14
C ASP A 28 20.06 -10.78 -3.04
N HIS A 29 21.22 -10.22 -2.68
CA HIS A 29 22.21 -10.91 -1.85
C HIS A 29 21.96 -10.75 -0.34
N ASP A 30 22.00 -11.88 0.39
CA ASP A 30 21.98 -12.00 1.86
C ASP A 30 20.94 -11.10 2.55
N LEU A 31 19.73 -11.12 2.02
CA LEU A 31 18.60 -10.38 2.58
C LEU A 31 18.12 -11.06 3.87
N ASP A 32 18.00 -10.27 4.93
CA ASP A 32 17.24 -10.71 6.10
C ASP A 32 15.75 -10.69 5.74
N ASP A 33 15.18 -11.87 5.47
CA ASP A 33 13.77 -12.03 5.09
C ASP A 33 12.79 -11.35 6.07
N ARG A 34 13.23 -11.09 7.31
CA ARG A 34 12.45 -10.35 8.32
C ARG A 34 12.14 -8.91 7.90
N ILE A 35 12.91 -8.32 6.99
CA ILE A 35 12.65 -6.98 6.42
C ILE A 35 11.33 -6.95 5.65
N PHE A 36 10.97 -8.07 5.03
CA PHE A 36 9.81 -8.16 4.16
C PHE A 36 8.55 -8.67 4.85
N LEU A 37 8.66 -9.15 6.09
CA LEU A 37 7.49 -9.54 6.87
C LEU A 37 6.50 -8.36 6.97
N PRO A 38 5.19 -8.62 6.83
CA PRO A 38 4.53 -9.93 6.79
C PRO A 38 4.39 -10.56 5.39
N PHE A 39 4.98 -9.98 4.34
CA PHE A 39 4.82 -10.48 2.97
C PHE A 39 5.63 -11.75 2.70
N ASN A 40 5.05 -12.65 1.91
CA ASN A 40 5.83 -13.63 1.16
C ASN A 40 6.36 -13.00 -0.13
N ILE A 41 7.66 -13.10 -0.41
CA ILE A 41 8.30 -12.38 -1.52
C ILE A 41 8.57 -13.29 -2.72
N GLN A 42 8.28 -12.78 -3.92
CA GLN A 42 8.73 -13.34 -5.19
C GLN A 42 9.61 -12.30 -5.91
N HIS A 43 10.91 -12.61 -6.03
CA HIS A 43 11.85 -11.70 -6.68
C HIS A 43 11.67 -11.67 -8.20
N VAL A 44 11.67 -10.46 -8.75
CA VAL A 44 11.58 -10.17 -10.17
C VAL A 44 12.92 -9.62 -10.62
N LYS A 45 13.61 -10.34 -11.51
CA LYS A 45 14.95 -9.93 -11.97
C LYS A 45 14.94 -9.00 -13.19
N ARG A 46 13.82 -8.96 -13.91
CA ARG A 46 13.70 -8.22 -15.18
C ARG A 46 12.83 -6.99 -15.00
N LYS A 47 13.41 -5.84 -15.34
CA LYS A 47 12.75 -4.53 -15.24
C LYS A 47 11.47 -4.44 -16.07
N GLU A 48 11.46 -5.06 -17.25
CA GLU A 48 10.28 -5.12 -18.12
C GLU A 48 9.15 -5.93 -17.47
N GLN A 49 9.49 -6.98 -16.72
CA GLN A 49 8.51 -7.78 -16.00
C GLN A 49 7.95 -7.00 -14.80
N ALA A 50 8.80 -6.31 -14.04
CA ALA A 50 8.35 -5.41 -12.96
C ALA A 50 7.36 -4.35 -13.49
N TYR A 51 7.64 -3.76 -14.65
CA TYR A 51 6.73 -2.80 -15.30
C TYR A 51 5.40 -3.40 -15.76
N LYS A 52 5.37 -4.70 -16.12
CA LYS A 52 4.11 -5.37 -16.43
C LYS A 52 3.31 -5.64 -15.16
N LEU A 53 3.97 -6.12 -14.11
CA LEU A 53 3.35 -6.46 -12.83
C LEU A 53 2.74 -5.23 -12.15
N MET A 54 3.39 -4.07 -12.19
CA MET A 54 2.83 -2.85 -11.56
C MET A 54 1.58 -2.31 -12.27
N ARG A 55 1.32 -2.80 -13.49
CA ARG A 55 0.15 -2.45 -14.31
C ARG A 55 -0.83 -3.62 -14.43
N SER A 56 -0.59 -4.70 -13.70
CA SER A 56 -1.44 -5.86 -13.72
C SER A 56 -2.78 -5.55 -13.05
N ASP A 57 -3.83 -6.22 -13.53
CA ASP A 57 -5.14 -6.11 -12.90
C ASP A 57 -5.08 -6.69 -11.49
N GLU A 58 -4.28 -7.73 -11.25
CA GLU A 58 -4.06 -8.31 -9.93
C GLU A 58 -3.53 -7.30 -8.91
N TRP A 59 -2.55 -6.47 -9.30
CA TRP A 59 -2.05 -5.41 -8.42
C TRP A 59 -3.10 -4.33 -8.15
N THR A 60 -3.80 -3.91 -9.21
CA THR A 60 -4.86 -2.90 -9.12
C THR A 60 -6.02 -3.36 -8.23
N ASN A 61 -6.42 -4.62 -8.36
CA ASN A 61 -7.49 -5.23 -7.58
C ASN A 61 -7.16 -5.28 -6.09
N ILE A 62 -5.88 -5.50 -5.73
CA ILE A 62 -5.42 -5.46 -4.34
C ILE A 62 -5.49 -4.05 -3.75
N ASP A 63 -5.05 -3.01 -4.47
CA ASP A 63 -5.22 -1.63 -4.00
C ASP A 63 -6.71 -1.31 -3.76
N ILE A 64 -7.58 -1.70 -4.70
CA ILE A 64 -9.02 -1.50 -4.60
C ILE A 64 -9.59 -2.25 -3.40
N GLU A 65 -9.24 -3.52 -3.20
CA GLU A 65 -9.73 -4.32 -2.07
C GLU A 65 -9.32 -3.70 -0.74
N VAL A 66 -8.03 -3.39 -0.57
CA VAL A 66 -7.51 -2.77 0.66
C VAL A 66 -8.21 -1.43 0.90
N PHE A 67 -8.38 -0.62 -0.14
CA PHE A 67 -9.08 0.66 -0.03
C PHE A 67 -10.56 0.50 0.35
N ASN A 68 -11.27 -0.43 -0.26
CA ASN A 68 -12.67 -0.71 0.06
C ASN A 68 -12.83 -1.18 1.50
N ASN A 69 -11.91 -2.00 2.01
CA ASN A 69 -11.89 -2.40 3.42
C ASN A 69 -11.72 -1.17 4.35
N MET A 70 -10.89 -0.18 3.98
CA MET A 70 -10.80 1.08 4.73
C MET A 70 -12.09 1.90 4.69
N LEU A 71 -12.78 1.94 3.54
CA LEU A 71 -14.05 2.65 3.41
C LEU A 71 -15.16 1.98 4.23
N ALA A 72 -15.23 0.66 4.21
CA ALA A 72 -16.17 -0.12 5.01
C ALA A 72 -15.92 0.09 6.51
N PHE A 73 -14.66 0.06 6.94
CA PHE A 73 -14.25 0.40 8.30
C PHE A 73 -14.76 1.79 8.72
N LEU A 74 -14.54 2.81 7.87
CA LEU A 74 -14.98 4.17 8.14
C LEU A 74 -16.50 4.31 8.21
N ASP A 75 -17.24 3.56 7.38
CA ASP A 75 -18.70 3.53 7.42
C ASP A 75 -19.20 3.01 8.77
N PHE A 76 -18.57 1.93 9.25
CA PHE A 76 -18.92 1.27 10.49
C PHE A 76 -18.57 2.13 11.73
N TYR A 77 -17.34 2.65 11.81
CA TYR A 77 -16.83 3.29 13.04
C TYR A 77 -16.92 4.82 13.05
N SER A 78 -16.82 5.49 11.90
CA SER A 78 -16.67 6.95 11.85
C SER A 78 -17.91 7.68 11.37
N LYS A 79 -18.72 7.07 10.50
CA LYS A 79 -19.81 7.71 9.72
C LYS A 79 -19.39 8.99 8.97
N ASN A 80 -18.09 9.28 8.84
CA ASN A 80 -17.53 10.42 8.13
C ASN A 80 -16.61 9.93 7.02
N LYS A 81 -17.21 9.49 5.91
CA LYS A 81 -16.47 8.99 4.74
C LYS A 81 -15.59 10.07 4.09
N ASN A 82 -15.91 11.35 4.26
CA ASN A 82 -15.18 12.45 3.63
C ASN A 82 -13.73 12.58 4.11
N ILE A 83 -13.41 12.10 5.31
CA ILE A 83 -12.06 12.16 5.87
C ILE A 83 -11.04 11.46 4.97
N ILE A 84 -11.42 10.39 4.26
CA ILE A 84 -10.49 9.64 3.42
C ILE A 84 -9.95 10.48 2.25
N ASN A 85 -10.78 11.38 1.73
CA ASN A 85 -10.42 12.29 0.64
C ASN A 85 -9.53 13.42 1.15
N GLU A 86 -9.81 13.97 2.34
CA GLU A 86 -8.94 14.95 3.01
C GLU A 86 -7.55 14.35 3.24
N LEU A 87 -7.48 13.11 3.72
CA LEU A 87 -6.23 12.37 3.91
C LEU A 87 -5.52 12.10 2.58
N ALA A 88 -6.25 11.84 1.49
CA ALA A 88 -5.66 11.64 0.18
C ALA A 88 -4.97 12.92 -0.33
N VAL A 89 -5.62 14.08 -0.18
CA VAL A 89 -5.07 15.39 -0.54
C VAL A 89 -3.82 15.70 0.30
N GLU A 90 -3.88 15.43 1.60
CA GLU A 90 -2.74 15.61 2.50
C GLU A 90 -1.58 14.68 2.14
N GLY A 91 -1.83 13.38 1.95
CA GLY A 91 -0.81 12.41 1.56
C GLY A 91 -0.16 12.79 0.23
N LYS A 92 -0.93 13.32 -0.72
CA LYS A 92 -0.41 13.84 -1.98
C LYS A 92 0.52 15.04 -1.75
N ARG A 93 0.15 15.96 -0.86
CA ARG A 93 1.02 17.09 -0.48
C ARG A 93 2.33 16.62 0.12
N ILE A 94 2.28 15.63 1.03
CA ILE A 94 3.48 15.01 1.61
C ILE A 94 4.36 14.39 0.52
N PHE A 95 3.76 13.66 -0.44
CA PHE A 95 4.51 13.08 -1.56
C PHE A 95 5.19 14.15 -2.42
N ASP A 96 4.50 15.26 -2.69
CA ASP A 96 5.02 16.33 -3.54
C ASP A 96 6.22 17.05 -2.91
N GLU A 97 6.32 17.12 -1.57
CA GLU A 97 7.52 17.60 -0.86
C GLU A 97 8.78 16.79 -1.22
N TYR A 98 8.62 15.49 -1.51
CA TYR A 98 9.70 14.56 -1.82
C TYR A 98 9.96 14.38 -3.32
N ARG A 99 9.13 14.96 -4.17
CA ARG A 99 9.11 14.66 -5.60
C ARG A 99 10.44 14.95 -6.29
N ASN A 100 11.11 16.04 -5.92
CA ASN A 100 12.39 16.41 -6.50
C ASN A 100 13.49 15.39 -6.19
N SER A 101 13.57 14.92 -4.93
CA SER A 101 14.52 13.89 -4.52
C SER A 101 14.29 12.58 -5.27
N LEU A 102 13.03 12.19 -5.46
CA LEU A 102 12.66 10.98 -6.21
C LEU A 102 13.03 11.07 -7.69
N ASN A 103 12.82 12.22 -8.34
CA ASN A 103 13.18 12.40 -9.75
C ASN A 103 14.67 12.11 -9.99
N SER A 104 15.55 12.54 -9.09
CA SER A 104 16.99 12.24 -9.18
C SER A 104 17.28 10.74 -9.07
N VAL A 105 16.58 10.03 -8.19
CA VAL A 105 16.71 8.57 -8.01
C VAL A 105 16.22 7.82 -9.26
N LEU A 106 15.06 8.19 -9.80
CA LEU A 106 14.52 7.58 -11.02
C LEU A 106 15.48 7.73 -12.20
N LEU A 107 16.05 8.92 -12.38
CA LEU A 107 17.05 9.17 -13.42
C LEU A 107 18.31 8.30 -13.23
N ARG A 108 18.84 8.23 -12.00
CA ARG A 108 20.02 7.43 -11.66
C ARG A 108 19.83 5.95 -12.02
N TYR A 109 18.67 5.39 -11.69
CA TYR A 109 18.33 4.00 -11.94
C TYR A 109 17.61 3.75 -13.28
N LYS A 110 17.51 4.79 -14.13
CA LYS A 110 16.84 4.78 -15.45
C LYS A 110 15.39 4.27 -15.37
N LEU A 111 14.70 4.51 -14.26
CA LEU A 111 13.33 4.06 -14.02
C LEU A 111 12.34 4.94 -14.78
N LYS A 112 11.21 4.36 -15.19
CA LYS A 112 10.12 5.08 -15.85
C LYS A 112 9.30 5.83 -14.81
N GLU A 113 8.72 6.94 -15.24
CA GLU A 113 7.76 7.73 -14.44
C GLU A 113 6.61 6.88 -13.90
N SER A 114 6.21 5.83 -14.64
CA SER A 114 5.16 4.91 -14.19
C SER A 114 5.45 4.24 -12.84
N VAL A 115 6.71 4.17 -12.39
CA VAL A 115 7.04 3.70 -11.01
C VAL A 115 6.42 4.63 -9.98
N VAL A 116 6.43 5.93 -10.22
CA VAL A 116 5.79 6.92 -9.35
C VAL A 116 4.29 6.73 -9.35
N ASP A 117 3.69 6.67 -10.53
CA ASP A 117 2.25 6.68 -10.71
C ASP A 117 1.57 5.41 -10.17
N TYR A 118 2.20 4.25 -10.36
CA TYR A 118 1.61 2.96 -9.96
C TYR A 118 2.05 2.46 -8.59
N ILE A 119 3.22 2.90 -8.08
CA ILE A 119 3.78 2.37 -6.83
C ILE A 119 4.01 3.47 -5.81
N LEU A 120 4.91 4.41 -6.06
CA LEU A 120 5.43 5.29 -5.01
C LEU A 120 4.36 6.22 -4.43
N MET A 121 3.62 6.90 -5.31
CA MET A 121 2.60 7.86 -4.89
C MET A 121 1.37 7.16 -4.28
N PRO A 122 0.78 6.13 -4.90
CA PRO A 122 -0.31 5.37 -4.29
C PRO A 122 0.08 4.80 -2.91
N THR A 123 1.23 4.14 -2.81
CA THR A 123 1.68 3.52 -1.56
C THR A 123 1.80 4.55 -0.44
N LEU A 124 2.41 5.71 -0.69
CA LEU A 124 2.53 6.76 0.34
C LEU A 124 1.17 7.28 0.79
N ILE A 125 0.30 7.61 -0.17
CA ILE A 125 -1.02 8.17 0.13
C ILE A 125 -1.84 7.17 0.95
N ARG A 126 -1.89 5.90 0.53
CA ARG A 126 -2.61 4.84 1.24
C ARG A 126 -2.00 4.53 2.60
N ALA A 127 -0.67 4.50 2.71
CA ALA A 127 0.01 4.29 3.98
C ALA A 127 -0.30 5.42 4.98
N PHE A 128 -0.42 6.67 4.52
CA PHE A 128 -0.85 7.78 5.35
C PHE A 128 -2.30 7.61 5.83
N GLN A 129 -3.20 7.18 4.93
CA GLN A 129 -4.59 6.87 5.29
C GLN A 129 -4.66 5.79 6.37
N GLU A 130 -3.98 4.65 6.17
CA GLU A 130 -3.88 3.57 7.17
C GLU A 130 -3.27 4.06 8.50
N PHE A 131 -2.21 4.87 8.42
CA PHE A 131 -1.55 5.44 9.60
C PHE A 131 -2.52 6.30 10.41
N TYR A 132 -3.18 7.27 9.77
CA TYR A 132 -4.14 8.15 10.42
C TYR A 132 -5.27 7.34 11.07
N LEU A 133 -5.88 6.42 10.31
CA LEU A 133 -6.99 5.61 10.81
C LEU A 133 -6.58 4.77 12.03
N SER A 134 -5.39 4.16 12.02
CA SER A 134 -4.88 3.40 13.16
C SER A 134 -4.56 4.24 14.41
N LYS A 135 -4.29 5.53 14.25
CA LYS A 135 -4.03 6.46 15.36
C LYS A 135 -5.32 6.94 15.99
N VAL A 136 -6.36 7.10 15.20
CA VAL A 136 -7.67 7.58 15.65
C VAL A 136 -8.55 6.43 16.16
N TYR A 137 -8.47 5.26 15.53
CA TYR A 137 -9.29 4.08 15.82
C TYR A 137 -8.39 2.88 16.10
N LYS A 138 -8.47 2.31 17.30
CA LYS A 138 -7.60 1.21 17.74
C LYS A 138 -7.93 -0.11 17.04
N GLU A 139 -9.16 -0.21 16.54
CA GLU A 139 -9.74 -1.35 15.83
C GLU A 139 -9.24 -1.42 14.37
N MET A 140 -8.57 -0.39 13.87
CA MET A 140 -8.02 -0.37 12.51
C MET A 140 -6.76 -1.23 12.43
N LEU A 141 -6.92 -2.46 11.93
CA LEU A 141 -5.84 -3.45 11.78
C LEU A 141 -5.23 -3.51 10.38
N ILE A 142 -5.82 -2.84 9.38
CA ILE A 142 -5.28 -2.82 8.02
C ILE A 142 -3.97 -2.03 7.99
N ASP A 143 -2.91 -2.65 7.51
CA ASP A 143 -1.55 -2.10 7.49
C ASP A 143 -0.76 -2.45 6.22
N PHE A 144 -1.45 -2.87 5.16
CA PHE A 144 -0.86 -3.32 3.90
C PHE A 144 0.08 -2.27 3.29
N ASN A 145 -0.41 -1.05 3.10
CA ASN A 145 0.38 0.02 2.48
C ASN A 145 1.46 0.55 3.41
N ARG A 146 1.24 0.52 4.74
CA ARG A 146 2.32 0.80 5.70
C ARG A 146 3.43 -0.23 5.64
N ASN A 147 3.12 -1.50 5.40
CA ASN A 147 4.14 -2.52 5.21
C ASN A 147 4.84 -2.37 3.84
N LEU A 148 4.13 -1.99 2.77
CA LEU A 148 4.77 -1.61 1.50
C LEU A 148 5.71 -0.40 1.66
N LEU A 149 5.30 0.59 2.46
CA LEU A 149 6.13 1.75 2.78
C LEU A 149 7.43 1.35 3.50
N LYS A 150 7.39 0.35 4.40
CA LYS A 150 8.61 -0.18 5.03
C LYS A 150 9.55 -0.80 4.00
N ILE A 151 9.03 -1.52 3.00
CA ILE A 151 9.82 -2.07 1.89
C ILE A 151 10.48 -0.95 1.07
N LEU A 152 9.72 0.10 0.76
CA LEU A 152 10.27 1.28 0.08
C LEU A 152 11.35 1.97 0.93
N ASN A 153 11.13 2.12 2.24
CA ASN A 153 12.10 2.69 3.18
C ASN A 153 13.38 1.84 3.33
N ALA A 154 13.27 0.52 3.11
CA ALA A 154 14.40 -0.39 3.01
C ALA A 154 15.08 -0.34 1.62
N GLY A 155 14.50 0.39 0.67
CA GLY A 155 15.08 0.70 -0.63
C GLY A 155 14.70 -0.23 -1.77
N TYR A 156 13.75 -1.14 -1.57
CA TYR A 156 13.30 -2.08 -2.59
C TYR A 156 12.06 -1.58 -3.34
N LEU A 157 11.78 -2.14 -4.52
CA LEU A 157 10.62 -1.77 -5.32
C LEU A 157 9.55 -2.88 -5.28
N PRO A 158 8.47 -2.74 -4.47
CA PRO A 158 7.30 -3.58 -4.66
C PRO A 158 6.71 -3.30 -6.04
N CYS A 159 6.41 -4.35 -6.80
CA CYS A 159 6.02 -4.21 -8.20
C CYS A 159 4.80 -5.05 -8.61
N GLY A 160 4.14 -5.72 -7.68
CA GLY A 160 2.88 -6.41 -7.96
C GLY A 160 2.50 -7.40 -6.87
N TRP A 161 1.35 -8.04 -7.03
CA TRP A 161 0.85 -9.09 -6.14
C TRP A 161 0.38 -10.28 -6.96
N LYS A 162 0.51 -11.48 -6.39
CA LYS A 162 -0.07 -12.70 -6.95
C LYS A 162 -0.76 -13.50 -5.84
N TYR A 163 -2.01 -13.85 -6.06
CA TYR A 163 -2.71 -14.79 -5.19
C TYR A 163 -2.10 -16.21 -5.27
N SER A 164 -1.97 -16.86 -4.13
CA SER A 164 -1.44 -18.22 -3.98
C SER A 164 -2.41 -19.29 -4.49
N PHE A 165 -3.71 -19.00 -4.40
CA PHE A 165 -4.76 -19.80 -5.01
C PHE A 165 -5.19 -19.10 -6.29
N ALA A 166 -5.36 -19.86 -7.37
CA ALA A 166 -6.23 -19.39 -8.43
C ALA A 166 -7.59 -19.21 -7.75
N GLN A 167 -8.02 -17.97 -7.55
CA GLN A 167 -9.44 -17.74 -7.28
C GLN A 167 -10.14 -18.43 -8.44
N GLU A 168 -10.84 -19.53 -8.14
CA GLU A 168 -11.74 -20.14 -9.10
C GLU A 168 -12.56 -19.01 -9.72
N ASP A 169 -12.71 -19.10 -11.04
CA ASP A 169 -13.28 -18.19 -12.03
C ASP A 169 -14.62 -17.53 -11.62
N GLN A 170 -14.65 -16.86 -10.48
CA GLN A 170 -15.63 -15.89 -10.13
C GLN A 170 -15.13 -14.64 -10.80
N SER A 171 -15.77 -14.29 -11.92
CA SER A 171 -15.83 -12.93 -12.41
C SER A 171 -15.98 -12.00 -11.21
N TYR A 172 -14.85 -11.46 -10.74
CA TYR A 172 -14.72 -10.78 -9.45
C TYR A 172 -15.45 -9.46 -9.61
N ASN A 173 -16.76 -9.47 -9.39
CA ASN A 173 -17.56 -8.27 -9.44
C ASN A 173 -17.32 -7.55 -8.11
N PRO A 174 -16.70 -6.36 -8.12
CA PRO A 174 -16.39 -5.63 -6.89
C PRO A 174 -17.64 -5.39 -6.02
N LEU A 175 -18.83 -5.41 -6.63
CA LEU A 175 -20.12 -5.27 -5.95
C LEU A 175 -20.49 -6.50 -5.11
N THR A 176 -20.16 -7.71 -5.56
CA THR A 176 -20.50 -8.97 -4.85
C THR A 176 -19.68 -9.13 -3.56
N TYR A 177 -18.41 -8.71 -3.57
CA TYR A 177 -17.59 -8.66 -2.35
C TYR A 177 -18.09 -7.61 -1.34
N ILE A 178 -18.62 -6.48 -1.83
CA ILE A 178 -19.22 -5.48 -0.93
C ILE A 178 -20.42 -6.09 -0.22
N GLU A 179 -21.30 -6.81 -0.93
CA GLU A 179 -22.48 -7.46 -0.33
C GLU A 179 -22.09 -8.59 0.63
N GLU A 180 -21.19 -9.50 0.24
CA GLU A 180 -20.74 -10.61 1.11
C GLU A 180 -19.96 -10.12 2.34
N SER A 181 -19.10 -9.11 2.17
CA SER A 181 -18.40 -8.51 3.31
C SER A 181 -19.35 -7.75 4.23
N LEU A 182 -20.40 -7.12 3.71
CA LEU A 182 -21.44 -6.48 4.53
C LEU A 182 -22.24 -7.51 5.34
N GLU A 183 -22.49 -8.70 4.80
CA GLU A 183 -23.23 -9.78 5.48
C GLU A 183 -22.41 -10.51 6.55
N GLU A 184 -21.10 -10.70 6.37
CA GLU A 184 -20.21 -11.28 7.40
C GLU A 184 -19.94 -10.30 8.58
N ASN A 185 -20.21 -9.01 8.41
CA ASN A 185 -19.81 -7.92 9.32
C ASN A 185 -20.72 -7.70 10.55
N LEU A 186 -21.55 -8.67 10.94
CA LEU A 186 -22.44 -8.54 12.11
C LEU A 186 -21.72 -8.72 13.47
N ASN A 187 -20.45 -9.13 13.49
CA ASN A 187 -19.66 -9.34 14.71
C ASN A 187 -18.37 -8.51 14.77
N GLY A 188 -18.48 -7.18 14.64
CA GLY A 188 -17.34 -6.26 14.79
C GLY A 188 -16.35 -6.31 13.63
N PHE A 189 -15.92 -5.14 13.17
CA PHE A 189 -15.00 -5.05 12.04
C PHE A 189 -13.56 -5.14 12.56
N GLU A 190 -13.07 -6.36 12.78
CA GLU A 190 -11.65 -6.70 13.04
C GLU A 190 -11.05 -7.42 11.82
N LYS A 191 -11.00 -6.75 10.67
CA LYS A 191 -10.44 -7.36 9.45
C LYS A 191 -8.98 -6.93 9.27
N SER A 192 -8.04 -7.84 9.52
CA SER A 192 -6.64 -7.70 9.11
C SER A 192 -6.46 -8.15 7.65
N PHE A 193 -5.45 -7.64 6.95
CA PHE A 193 -5.12 -8.13 5.61
C PHE A 193 -4.54 -9.56 5.68
N ASN A 194 -5.04 -10.47 4.85
CA ASN A 194 -4.56 -11.84 4.80
C ASN A 194 -3.30 -11.95 3.93
N TYR A 195 -2.13 -11.72 4.52
CA TYR A 195 -0.84 -11.82 3.84
C TYR A 195 -0.51 -13.24 3.32
N SER A 196 -1.13 -14.29 3.86
CA SER A 196 -0.93 -15.66 3.39
C SER A 196 -1.66 -15.99 2.09
N ALA A 197 -2.62 -15.14 1.69
CA ALA A 197 -3.41 -15.34 0.47
C ALA A 197 -2.59 -15.17 -0.81
N GLY A 198 -1.38 -14.62 -0.75
CA GLY A 198 -0.58 -14.34 -1.94
C GLY A 198 0.89 -14.06 -1.66
N SER A 199 1.57 -13.59 -2.68
CA SER A 199 2.98 -13.19 -2.66
C SER A 199 3.14 -11.82 -3.29
N LEU A 200 3.98 -11.00 -2.68
CA LEU A 200 4.39 -9.69 -3.20
C LEU A 200 5.56 -9.88 -4.17
N TYR A 201 5.45 -9.31 -5.36
CA TYR A 201 6.56 -9.23 -6.29
C TYR A 201 7.48 -8.07 -5.93
N LEU A 202 8.78 -8.34 -5.88
CA LEU A 202 9.81 -7.38 -5.50
C LEU A 202 10.88 -7.29 -6.60
N PHE A 203 11.18 -6.07 -7.07
CA PHE A 203 12.23 -5.78 -8.05
C PHE A 203 13.45 -5.15 -7.38
#